data_AF-A0A4P9Z770-F1
#
_entry.id   AF-A0A4P9Z770-F1
#
_cell.length_a   1.000
_cell.length_b   1.000
_cell.length_c   1.000
_cell.angle_alpha   90.00
_cell.angle_beta   90.00
_cell.angle_gamma   90.00
#
_symmetry.space_group_name_H-M   'P 1'
#
loop_
_entity.id
_entity.type
_entity.pdbx_description
1 polymer ?
#
loop_
_entity_poly.entity_id
_entity_poly.type
_entity_poly.pdbx_seq_one_letter_code
_entity_poly.pdbx_strand_id
1 'polypeptide(L)'
;MSVIVEAHLVRIHINRVACQSPNPTTGEALYAVADIAKHEKLYREVEGDEEDEQIPRDETPIHLTQDEHFYSQKVFDILVNGDDHEIDTKEITYARVVDLYLGSGGKPSNEYLVKYSLGPVENPSGTLAPGQKDFEETGYLIDFVGGYLVFYGLPYLDKDGQLQHGDWASPVDLNGAVIDPPPNHQAWWRGSRPCDQQGRELRLGGGAHNVTVTPDLVTDFSFSYKLHDENGAMRAYRSFEEKVQTYLDTITAPAMTAYPQATPLRGIAVKAAAQNSPLRFPDTMSSRYHINDLSALLRGKKVAIIGLGGTGSYILDFLARTHLEKIALFDDDKVHVHTIFRLPGFIAQAIGKLKVEVLARHYDQWHAGIEPVAERVTSENVARLKEFDFVFVSVDDGPARLLLVDWLSANGLPFVDCGMGLNRSTVGLSGFVRITGVDRKAFDENVSTVRLPVENAKDDEYRKHAQITELNALNATMAVIRFKQHFGLFDREDAATSYIFDSATFEID
;
A
#
# COMPACT_ATOMS: atom_id res chain seq x y z
N MET A 1 -51.86 41.13 -40.56
CA MET A 1 -51.68 41.51 -39.14
C MET A 1 -51.08 40.31 -38.44
N SER A 2 -49.76 40.34 -38.18
CA SER A 2 -49.10 39.41 -37.26
C SER A 2 -48.77 40.24 -36.03
N VAL A 3 -49.42 39.91 -34.92
CA VAL A 3 -49.24 40.59 -33.63
C VAL A 3 -47.85 40.25 -33.14
N ILE A 4 -46.98 41.27 -33.02
CA ILE A 4 -45.74 41.16 -32.25
C ILE A 4 -46.20 41.10 -30.79
N VAL A 5 -46.20 39.91 -30.20
CA VAL A 5 -46.41 39.76 -28.77
C VAL A 5 -45.18 40.35 -28.09
N GLU A 6 -45.33 41.47 -27.39
CA GLU A 6 -44.27 42.00 -26.54
C GLU A 6 -43.87 40.91 -25.54
N ALA A 7 -42.64 40.42 -25.64
CA ALA A 7 -42.09 39.49 -24.67
C ALA A 7 -42.01 40.22 -23.32
N HIS A 8 -42.92 39.88 -22.41
CA HIS A 8 -42.87 40.37 -21.03
C HIS A 8 -41.89 39.51 -20.25
N LEU A 9 -41.18 40.12 -19.31
CA LEU A 9 -40.27 39.41 -18.43
C LEU A 9 -41.08 38.71 -17.33
N VAL A 10 -40.83 37.41 -17.16
CA VAL A 10 -41.40 36.57 -16.12
C VAL A 10 -40.31 36.26 -15.11
N ARG A 11 -40.64 36.32 -13.81
CA ARG A 11 -39.72 35.90 -12.76
C ARG A 11 -39.77 34.38 -12.65
N ILE A 12 -38.62 33.74 -12.65
CA ILE A 12 -38.46 32.29 -12.46
C ILE A 12 -37.35 32.02 -11.45
N HIS A 13 -37.25 30.77 -10.99
CA HIS A 13 -36.22 30.33 -10.06
C HIS A 13 -35.38 29.22 -10.70
N ILE A 14 -34.08 29.46 -10.90
CA ILE A 14 -33.13 28.44 -11.36
C ILE A 14 -32.13 28.19 -10.24
N ASN A 15 -31.97 26.93 -9.79
CA ASN A 15 -31.10 26.58 -8.65
C ASN A 15 -31.39 27.40 -7.39
N ARG A 16 -32.67 27.65 -7.13
CA ARG A 16 -33.19 28.51 -6.03
C ARG A 16 -32.83 30.00 -6.14
N VAL A 17 -32.21 30.43 -7.24
CA VAL A 17 -31.90 31.84 -7.52
C VAL A 17 -32.99 32.44 -8.40
N ALA A 18 -33.57 33.56 -7.96
CA ALA A 18 -34.58 34.28 -8.74
C ALA A 18 -33.92 35.03 -9.91
N CYS A 19 -34.40 34.79 -11.13
CA CYS A 19 -33.97 35.48 -12.34
C CYS A 19 -35.19 35.92 -13.18
N GLN A 20 -34.96 36.78 -14.16
CA GLN A 20 -35.99 37.22 -15.10
C GLN A 20 -35.67 36.69 -16.49
N SER A 21 -36.66 36.09 -17.13
CA SER A 21 -36.56 35.55 -18.49
C SER A 21 -37.72 36.06 -19.36
N PRO A 22 -37.50 36.40 -20.64
CA PRO A 22 -38.59 36.71 -21.57
C PRO A 22 -39.57 35.55 -21.69
N ASN A 23 -40.86 35.81 -21.94
CA ASN A 23 -41.84 34.76 -22.22
C ASN A 23 -42.58 35.06 -23.54
N PRO A 24 -42.56 34.16 -24.54
CA PRO A 24 -41.82 32.88 -24.57
C PRO A 24 -40.30 33.06 -24.55
N THR A 25 -39.59 32.05 -24.04
CA THR A 25 -38.12 31.93 -24.03
C THR A 25 -37.69 30.75 -24.91
N THR A 26 -36.39 30.46 -24.93
CA THR A 26 -35.82 29.21 -25.48
C THR A 26 -35.01 28.48 -24.42
N GLY A 27 -34.73 27.20 -24.65
CA GLY A 27 -33.82 26.43 -23.81
C GLY A 27 -32.47 27.12 -23.70
N GLU A 28 -31.83 27.44 -24.84
CA GLU A 28 -30.55 28.17 -24.86
C GLU A 28 -30.55 29.45 -24.02
N ALA A 29 -31.63 30.23 -24.06
CA ALA A 29 -31.76 31.45 -23.28
C ALA A 29 -31.82 31.17 -21.76
N LEU A 30 -32.53 30.12 -21.34
CA LEU A 30 -32.58 29.71 -19.92
C LEU A 30 -31.23 29.23 -19.40
N TYR A 31 -30.50 28.42 -20.18
CA TYR A 31 -29.15 28.00 -19.82
C TYR A 31 -28.19 29.19 -19.71
N ALA A 32 -28.31 30.20 -20.59
CA ALA A 32 -27.49 31.40 -20.57
C ALA A 32 -27.80 32.33 -19.39
N VAL A 33 -29.08 32.51 -19.03
CA VAL A 33 -29.51 33.39 -17.92
C VAL A 33 -28.96 32.91 -16.57
N ALA A 34 -28.82 31.61 -16.38
CA ALA A 34 -28.30 31.02 -15.15
C ALA A 34 -26.82 30.57 -15.22
N ASP A 35 -26.10 30.92 -16.30
CA ASP A 35 -24.70 30.52 -16.54
C ASP A 35 -24.45 29.01 -16.32
N ILE A 36 -25.37 28.19 -16.80
CA ILE A 36 -25.33 26.74 -16.59
C ILE A 36 -24.25 26.12 -17.48
N ALA A 37 -23.26 25.49 -16.84
CA ALA A 37 -22.12 24.87 -17.51
C ALA A 37 -22.56 23.83 -18.56
N LYS A 38 -21.75 23.60 -19.59
CA LYS A 38 -22.08 22.65 -20.67
C LYS A 38 -22.28 21.20 -20.20
N HIS A 39 -21.75 20.84 -19.02
CA HIS A 39 -21.87 19.51 -18.41
C HIS A 39 -23.00 19.43 -17.37
N GLU A 40 -23.96 20.35 -17.45
CA GLU A 40 -25.17 20.34 -16.63
C GLU A 40 -26.40 20.43 -17.53
N LYS A 41 -27.46 19.71 -17.13
CA LYS A 41 -28.78 19.74 -17.75
C LYS A 41 -29.77 20.45 -16.85
N LEU A 42 -30.68 21.20 -17.44
CA LEU A 42 -31.73 21.96 -16.78
C LEU A 42 -33.03 21.16 -16.82
N TYR A 43 -33.67 21.05 -15.66
CA TYR A 43 -34.96 20.39 -15.49
C TYR A 43 -35.97 21.42 -14.99
N ARG A 44 -37.20 21.31 -15.50
CA ARG A 44 -38.36 22.03 -15.01
C ARG A 44 -39.04 21.19 -13.93
N GLU A 45 -39.19 21.78 -12.75
CA GLU A 45 -39.87 21.15 -11.61
C GLU A 45 -41.39 21.16 -11.86
N VAL A 46 -42.02 19.99 -11.83
CA VAL A 46 -43.48 19.85 -11.97
C VAL A 46 -44.11 19.48 -10.62
N GLU A 47 -45.32 19.96 -10.35
CA GLU A 47 -46.02 19.65 -9.09
C GLU A 47 -46.68 18.26 -9.14
N GLY A 48 -46.40 17.41 -8.15
CA GLY A 48 -47.04 16.11 -7.98
C GLY A 48 -46.08 14.92 -8.09
N ASP A 49 -46.60 13.75 -8.47
CA ASP A 49 -45.82 12.52 -8.72
C ASP A 49 -45.39 12.40 -10.20
N GLU A 50 -45.40 13.50 -10.96
CA GLU A 50 -44.96 13.52 -12.36
C GLU A 50 -43.43 13.69 -12.44
N GLU A 51 -42.80 13.10 -13.46
CA GLU A 51 -41.35 13.24 -13.68
C GLU A 51 -41.02 14.66 -14.18
N ASP A 52 -39.98 15.25 -13.63
CA ASP A 52 -39.49 16.57 -14.04
C ASP A 52 -39.08 16.60 -15.51
N GLU A 53 -39.46 17.67 -16.22
CA GLU A 53 -39.25 17.77 -17.65
C GLU A 53 -37.85 18.33 -17.96
N GLN A 54 -37.02 17.56 -18.66
CA GLN A 54 -35.72 18.03 -19.12
C GLN A 54 -35.88 19.11 -20.20
N ILE A 55 -35.29 20.27 -19.98
CA ILE A 55 -35.25 21.36 -20.95
C ILE A 55 -34.06 21.14 -21.91
N PRO A 56 -34.31 20.90 -23.22
CA PRO A 56 -33.23 20.76 -24.19
C PRO A 56 -32.50 22.09 -24.37
N ARG A 57 -31.18 22.04 -24.60
CA ARG A 57 -30.36 23.22 -24.86
C ARG A 57 -30.42 23.57 -26.36
N ASP A 58 -31.59 24.02 -26.80
CA ASP A 58 -31.84 24.41 -28.20
C ASP A 58 -32.79 25.63 -28.28
N GLU A 59 -33.16 26.01 -29.50
CA GLU A 59 -34.04 27.14 -29.80
C GLU A 59 -35.54 26.81 -29.67
N THR A 60 -35.91 25.65 -29.11
CA THR A 60 -37.32 25.26 -28.95
C THR A 60 -38.03 26.28 -28.05
N PRO A 61 -39.17 26.86 -28.48
CA PRO A 61 -39.91 27.84 -27.69
C PRO A 61 -40.48 27.23 -26.41
N ILE A 62 -40.22 27.88 -25.27
CA ILE A 62 -40.70 27.48 -23.93
C ILE A 62 -41.57 28.61 -23.39
N HIS A 63 -42.79 28.26 -22.98
CA HIS A 63 -43.71 29.18 -22.33
C HIS A 63 -43.56 29.08 -20.81
N LEU A 64 -43.21 30.19 -20.17
CA LEU A 64 -42.97 30.28 -18.73
C LEU A 64 -44.21 30.76 -17.98
N THR A 65 -44.30 30.38 -16.71
CA THR A 65 -45.26 30.89 -15.74
C THR A 65 -44.54 31.65 -14.61
N GLN A 66 -45.28 32.51 -13.91
CA GLN A 66 -44.73 33.35 -12.85
C GLN A 66 -44.27 32.50 -11.66
N ASP A 67 -43.03 32.74 -11.23
CA ASP A 67 -42.32 32.04 -10.16
C ASP A 67 -42.14 30.52 -10.42
N GLU A 68 -42.06 30.09 -11.69
CA GLU A 68 -41.76 28.69 -12.07
C GLU A 68 -40.34 28.27 -11.68
N HIS A 69 -40.17 27.00 -11.30
CA HIS A 69 -38.95 26.46 -10.71
C HIS A 69 -38.20 25.53 -11.67
N PHE A 70 -36.89 25.69 -11.70
CA PHE A 70 -35.96 24.88 -12.45
C PHE A 70 -34.72 24.58 -11.60
N TYR A 71 -34.06 23.47 -11.90
CA TYR A 71 -32.77 23.12 -11.30
C TYR A 71 -31.85 22.54 -12.36
N SER A 72 -30.55 22.81 -12.20
CA SER A 72 -29.52 22.16 -13.00
C SER A 72 -28.97 20.94 -12.26
N GLN A 73 -28.70 19.88 -13.01
CA GLN A 73 -28.07 18.67 -12.51
C GLN A 73 -26.82 18.39 -13.34
N LYS A 74 -25.74 18.04 -12.64
CA LYS A 74 -24.50 17.66 -13.28
C LYS A 74 -24.64 16.29 -13.93
N VAL A 75 -24.26 16.21 -15.20
CA VAL A 75 -24.27 14.98 -15.96
C VAL A 75 -22.86 14.60 -16.40
N PHE A 76 -22.64 13.31 -16.57
CA PHE A 76 -21.38 12.69 -16.89
C PHE A 76 -21.59 11.77 -18.08
N ASP A 77 -20.85 12.02 -19.16
CA ASP A 77 -20.79 11.12 -20.30
C ASP A 77 -19.86 9.95 -19.96
N ILE A 78 -20.39 8.74 -20.07
CA ILE A 78 -19.65 7.49 -19.95
C ILE A 78 -19.80 6.68 -21.23
N LEU A 79 -18.72 6.03 -21.66
CA LEU A 79 -18.80 4.95 -22.63
C LEU A 79 -18.86 3.62 -21.88
N VAL A 80 -19.82 2.77 -22.22
CA VAL A 80 -19.88 1.38 -21.76
C VAL A 80 -19.68 0.48 -22.98
N ASN A 81 -18.55 -0.24 -23.03
CA ASN A 81 -18.20 -1.14 -24.15
C ASN A 81 -18.29 -0.52 -25.56
N GLY A 82 -18.12 0.80 -25.66
CA GLY A 82 -18.18 1.53 -26.93
C GLY A 82 -19.46 2.34 -27.15
N ASP A 83 -20.49 2.11 -26.34
CA ASP A 83 -21.76 2.83 -26.43
C ASP A 83 -21.80 4.01 -25.46
N ASP A 84 -22.30 5.16 -25.94
CA ASP A 84 -22.41 6.38 -25.15
C ASP A 84 -23.64 6.34 -24.24
N HIS A 85 -23.42 6.62 -22.96
CA HIS A 85 -24.46 6.75 -21.96
C HIS A 85 -24.20 7.98 -21.10
N GLU A 86 -25.27 8.55 -20.56
CA GLU A 86 -25.19 9.70 -19.67
C GLU A 86 -25.70 9.32 -18.28
N ILE A 87 -24.98 9.76 -17.24
CA ILE A 87 -25.33 9.52 -15.84
C ILE A 87 -25.30 10.84 -15.07
N ASP A 88 -26.05 10.92 -13.99
CA ASP A 88 -26.25 12.13 -13.18
C ASP A 88 -25.60 12.03 -11.79
N THR A 89 -24.84 10.96 -11.56
CA THR A 89 -24.13 10.66 -10.31
C THR A 89 -22.62 10.52 -10.54
N LYS A 90 -21.82 10.85 -9.53
CA LYS A 90 -20.36 10.62 -9.55
C LYS A 90 -19.97 9.17 -9.33
N GLU A 91 -20.89 8.35 -8.86
CA GLU A 91 -20.71 6.93 -8.59
C GLU A 91 -21.79 6.14 -9.33
N ILE A 92 -21.40 5.07 -10.00
CA ILE A 92 -22.31 4.18 -10.72
C ILE A 92 -22.09 2.73 -10.28
N THR A 93 -23.19 2.01 -10.05
CA THR A 93 -23.13 0.60 -9.66
C THR A 93 -22.98 -0.30 -10.89
N TYR A 94 -22.41 -1.50 -10.70
CA TYR A 94 -22.31 -2.50 -11.76
C TYR A 94 -23.68 -2.82 -12.39
N ALA A 95 -24.72 -2.97 -11.57
CA ALA A 95 -26.08 -3.22 -12.06
C ALA A 95 -26.56 -2.10 -13.00
N ARG A 96 -26.28 -0.84 -12.65
CA ARG A 96 -26.64 0.31 -13.49
C ARG A 96 -25.85 0.35 -14.80
N VAL A 97 -24.56 -0.02 -14.80
CA VAL A 97 -23.74 -0.14 -16.03
C VAL A 97 -24.29 -1.22 -16.96
N VAL A 98 -24.68 -2.36 -16.41
CA VAL A 98 -25.31 -3.46 -17.17
C VAL A 98 -26.65 -3.01 -17.75
N ASP A 99 -27.50 -2.37 -16.95
CA ASP A 99 -28.81 -1.88 -17.41
C ASP A 99 -28.67 -0.87 -18.55
N LEU A 100 -27.70 0.05 -18.45
CA LEU A 100 -27.44 1.04 -19.49
C LEU A 100 -27.07 0.36 -20.83
N TYR A 101 -26.09 -0.55 -20.81
CA TYR A 101 -25.62 -1.21 -22.04
C TYR A 101 -26.61 -2.21 -22.62
N LEU A 102 -27.35 -2.93 -21.78
CA LEU A 102 -28.41 -3.81 -22.28
C LEU A 102 -29.62 -3.00 -22.79
N GLY A 103 -29.91 -1.87 -22.14
CA GLY A 103 -30.97 -0.95 -22.54
C GLY A 103 -30.73 -0.29 -23.90
N SER A 104 -29.48 -0.09 -24.31
CA SER A 104 -29.11 0.39 -25.66
C SER A 104 -29.12 -0.70 -26.74
N GLY A 105 -29.47 -1.94 -26.40
CA GLY A 105 -29.47 -3.08 -27.34
C GLY A 105 -28.14 -3.82 -27.43
N GLY A 106 -27.21 -3.55 -26.51
CA GLY A 106 -25.99 -4.33 -26.33
C GLY A 106 -26.28 -5.79 -25.93
N LYS A 107 -25.32 -6.67 -26.22
CA LYS A 107 -25.40 -8.09 -25.81
C LYS A 107 -24.70 -8.30 -24.48
N PRO A 108 -25.22 -9.12 -23.56
CA PRO A 108 -24.56 -9.40 -22.28
C PRO A 108 -23.07 -9.74 -22.46
N SER A 109 -22.22 -9.06 -21.69
CA SER A 109 -20.77 -9.24 -21.69
C SER A 109 -20.28 -9.67 -20.31
N ASN A 110 -19.12 -10.34 -20.31
CA ASN A 110 -18.42 -10.83 -19.13
C ASN A 110 -17.69 -9.71 -18.38
N GLU A 111 -17.33 -8.66 -19.10
CA GLU A 111 -16.68 -7.45 -18.62
C GLU A 111 -17.32 -6.25 -19.32
N TYR A 112 -17.47 -5.17 -18.56
CA TYR A 112 -17.90 -3.89 -19.09
C TYR A 112 -16.78 -2.89 -18.89
N LEU A 113 -16.19 -2.46 -20.02
CA LEU A 113 -15.23 -1.37 -20.04
C LEU A 113 -16.01 -0.07 -19.90
N VAL A 114 -15.74 0.66 -18.84
CA VAL A 114 -16.31 2.00 -18.61
C VAL A 114 -15.22 3.03 -18.84
N LYS A 115 -15.45 3.98 -19.74
CA LYS A 115 -14.55 5.11 -20.00
C LYS A 115 -15.26 6.42 -19.75
N TYR A 116 -14.62 7.34 -19.04
CA TYR A 116 -15.19 8.66 -18.79
C TYR A 116 -14.66 9.66 -19.81
N SER A 117 -15.56 10.29 -20.56
CA SER A 117 -15.19 11.30 -21.57
C SER A 117 -14.66 12.58 -20.92
N LEU A 118 -15.18 12.91 -19.72
CA LEU A 118 -14.88 14.13 -18.94
C LEU A 118 -14.81 13.85 -17.41
N GLY A 119 -14.42 12.63 -17.02
CA GLY A 119 -14.36 12.19 -15.61
C GLY A 119 -13.17 12.76 -14.83
N PRO A 120 -13.10 12.48 -13.50
CA PRO A 120 -11.95 12.85 -12.68
C PRO A 120 -10.64 12.32 -13.26
N VAL A 121 -9.58 13.14 -13.25
CA VAL A 121 -8.26 12.83 -13.85
C VAL A 121 -7.65 11.54 -13.30
N GLU A 122 -8.04 11.15 -12.09
CA GLU A 122 -7.49 10.01 -11.37
C GLU A 122 -7.93 8.64 -11.92
N ASN A 123 -9.05 8.54 -12.63
CA ASN A 123 -9.58 7.27 -13.18
C ASN A 123 -10.31 7.48 -14.52
N PRO A 124 -9.60 7.68 -15.64
CA PRO A 124 -10.23 7.93 -16.94
C PRO A 124 -10.91 6.69 -17.56
N SER A 125 -10.65 5.49 -17.04
CA SER A 125 -11.26 4.22 -17.46
C SER A 125 -11.15 3.14 -16.38
N GLY A 126 -12.08 2.18 -16.34
CA GLY A 126 -12.05 1.01 -15.46
C GLY A 126 -12.85 -0.18 -16.00
N THR A 127 -12.56 -1.37 -15.48
CA THR A 127 -13.29 -2.62 -15.80
C THR A 127 -14.15 -3.02 -14.62
N LEU A 128 -15.44 -3.27 -14.83
CA LEU A 128 -16.33 -3.77 -13.79
C LEU A 128 -16.77 -5.21 -14.11
N ALA A 129 -16.65 -6.09 -13.12
CA ALA A 129 -17.16 -7.46 -13.13
C ALA A 129 -17.97 -7.73 -11.84
N PRO A 130 -19.02 -8.55 -11.88
CA PRO A 130 -19.85 -8.83 -10.71
C PRO A 130 -19.16 -9.78 -9.73
N GLY A 131 -19.09 -9.39 -8.45
CA GLY A 131 -19.01 -10.33 -7.33
C GLY A 131 -17.63 -10.78 -6.85
N GLN A 132 -16.57 -9.98 -7.00
CA GLN A 132 -15.27 -10.34 -6.43
C GLN A 132 -14.73 -9.25 -5.51
N LYS A 133 -14.59 -9.57 -4.22
CA LYS A 133 -13.30 -9.28 -3.58
C LYS A 133 -12.25 -9.90 -4.48
N ASP A 134 -11.33 -9.08 -4.98
CA ASP A 134 -10.17 -9.61 -5.67
C ASP A 134 -9.31 -10.37 -4.64
N PHE A 135 -9.50 -11.68 -4.58
CA PHE A 135 -8.78 -12.57 -3.68
C PHE A 135 -7.27 -12.52 -3.94
N GLU A 136 -6.85 -12.19 -5.17
CA GLU A 136 -5.44 -11.97 -5.49
C GLU A 136 -4.90 -10.65 -4.92
N GLU A 137 -5.70 -9.58 -4.93
CA GLU A 137 -5.37 -8.31 -4.27
C GLU A 137 -5.31 -8.48 -2.75
N THR A 138 -6.15 -9.35 -2.18
CA THR A 138 -6.08 -9.68 -0.75
C THR A 138 -4.89 -10.57 -0.40
N GLY A 139 -4.17 -11.09 -1.40
CA GLY A 139 -2.91 -11.81 -1.22
C GLY A 139 -3.01 -13.33 -1.26
N TYR A 140 -4.17 -13.90 -1.57
CA TYR A 140 -4.29 -15.35 -1.79
C TYR A 140 -3.56 -15.77 -3.08
N LEU A 141 -3.05 -16.99 -3.10
CA LEU A 141 -2.58 -17.62 -4.34
C LEU A 141 -3.74 -18.43 -4.91
N ILE A 142 -4.34 -17.92 -5.98
CA ILE A 142 -5.53 -18.50 -6.60
C ILE A 142 -5.29 -18.83 -8.07
N ASP A 143 -6.09 -19.74 -8.62
CA ASP A 143 -6.10 -20.05 -10.05
C ASP A 143 -7.48 -20.56 -10.49
N PHE A 144 -7.78 -20.40 -11.77
CA PHE A 144 -9.02 -20.86 -12.40
C PHE A 144 -8.70 -21.92 -13.46
N VAL A 145 -8.80 -23.19 -13.07
CA VAL A 145 -8.33 -24.32 -13.90
C VAL A 145 -9.38 -25.43 -14.00
N GLY A 146 -9.65 -25.89 -15.21
CA GLY A 146 -10.56 -27.00 -15.45
C GLY A 146 -12.00 -26.77 -14.95
N GLY A 147 -12.43 -25.50 -14.84
CA GLY A 147 -13.74 -25.13 -14.28
C GLY A 147 -13.78 -25.10 -12.75
N TYR A 148 -12.64 -25.22 -12.08
CA TYR A 148 -12.49 -25.06 -10.64
C TYR A 148 -11.83 -23.72 -10.32
N LEU A 149 -12.31 -23.07 -9.27
CA LEU A 149 -11.50 -22.08 -8.56
C LEU A 149 -10.68 -22.81 -7.50
N VAL A 150 -9.37 -22.57 -7.50
CA VAL A 150 -8.41 -23.23 -6.61
C VAL A 150 -7.70 -22.19 -5.74
N PHE A 151 -7.58 -22.47 -4.45
CA PHE A 151 -6.78 -21.72 -3.48
C PHE A 151 -5.62 -22.59 -3.01
N TYR A 152 -4.40 -22.12 -3.20
CA TYR A 152 -3.20 -22.90 -2.93
C TYR A 152 -2.55 -22.58 -1.59
N GLY A 153 -2.06 -23.63 -0.94
CA GLY A 153 -1.19 -23.57 0.23
C GLY A 153 -1.84 -22.89 1.44
N LEU A 154 -3.10 -23.22 1.70
CA LEU A 154 -3.84 -22.80 2.89
C LEU A 154 -3.27 -23.51 4.13
N PRO A 155 -2.90 -22.78 5.20
CA PRO A 155 -2.39 -23.38 6.42
C PRO A 155 -3.50 -24.17 7.14
N TYR A 156 -3.18 -25.36 7.63
CA TYR A 156 -4.10 -26.17 8.43
C TYR A 156 -3.31 -27.05 9.42
N LEU A 157 -3.99 -27.62 10.42
CA LEU A 157 -3.38 -28.59 11.34
C LEU A 157 -3.70 -30.01 10.90
N ASP A 158 -2.70 -30.89 10.87
CA ASP A 158 -2.94 -32.33 10.73
C ASP A 158 -3.39 -32.96 12.07
N LYS A 159 -3.64 -34.27 12.06
CA LYS A 159 -4.05 -35.05 13.23
C LYS A 159 -3.07 -34.98 14.41
N ASP A 160 -1.80 -34.71 14.13
CA ASP A 160 -0.71 -34.64 15.10
C ASP A 160 -0.49 -33.18 15.58
N GLY A 161 -1.36 -32.26 15.15
CA GLY A 161 -1.32 -30.85 15.49
C GLY A 161 -0.21 -30.08 14.78
N GLN A 162 0.42 -30.65 13.75
CA GLN A 162 1.49 -29.99 13.01
C GLN A 162 0.93 -29.08 11.92
N LEU A 163 1.61 -27.95 11.71
CA LEU A 163 1.28 -27.03 10.63
C LEU A 163 1.59 -27.65 9.27
N GLN A 164 0.55 -27.81 8.46
CA GLN A 164 0.62 -28.25 7.07
C GLN A 164 0.03 -27.18 6.15
N HIS A 165 0.23 -27.35 4.84
CA HIS A 165 -0.39 -26.51 3.82
C HIS A 165 -1.08 -27.39 2.78
N GLY A 166 -2.32 -27.05 2.43
CA GLY A 166 -3.13 -27.81 1.48
C GLY A 166 -3.87 -26.89 0.53
N ASP A 167 -4.52 -27.49 -0.46
CA ASP A 167 -5.17 -26.73 -1.53
C ASP A 167 -6.66 -27.04 -1.55
N TRP A 168 -7.46 -25.99 -1.65
CA TRP A 168 -8.91 -26.08 -1.72
C TRP A 168 -9.36 -25.81 -3.15
N ALA A 169 -10.20 -26.68 -3.69
CA ALA A 169 -10.74 -26.55 -5.03
C ALA A 169 -12.27 -26.67 -4.99
N SER A 170 -12.96 -25.80 -5.73
CA SER A 170 -14.40 -25.92 -5.91
C SER A 170 -14.78 -25.60 -7.36
N PRO A 171 -15.60 -26.45 -8.02
CA PRO A 171 -16.24 -26.12 -9.28
C PRO A 171 -16.98 -24.81 -9.13
N VAL A 172 -16.89 -23.99 -10.16
CA VAL A 172 -17.76 -22.84 -10.31
C VAL A 172 -18.90 -23.21 -11.24
N ASP A 173 -20.05 -22.62 -10.99
CA ASP A 173 -21.17 -22.64 -11.93
C ASP A 173 -21.22 -21.27 -12.58
N LEU A 174 -21.10 -21.25 -13.90
CA LEU A 174 -21.06 -20.03 -14.69
C LEU A 174 -22.37 -19.88 -15.45
N ASN A 175 -23.01 -18.73 -15.28
CA ASN A 175 -24.14 -18.29 -16.10
C ASN A 175 -23.74 -17.02 -16.85
N GLY A 176 -23.42 -17.17 -18.14
CA GLY A 176 -22.59 -16.19 -18.83
C GLY A 176 -21.16 -16.20 -18.27
N ALA A 177 -20.68 -15.08 -17.74
CA ALA A 177 -19.47 -15.04 -16.92
C ALA A 177 -19.68 -14.42 -15.54
N VAL A 178 -20.88 -14.61 -14.99
CA VAL A 178 -21.09 -14.44 -13.57
C VAL A 178 -20.95 -15.81 -12.92
N ILE A 179 -20.20 -15.86 -11.81
CA ILE A 179 -20.20 -17.04 -10.95
C ILE A 179 -21.52 -17.04 -10.19
N ASP A 180 -22.37 -18.01 -10.49
CA ASP A 180 -23.66 -18.18 -9.81
C ASP A 180 -23.45 -18.68 -8.36
N PRO A 181 -24.45 -18.50 -7.50
CA PRO A 181 -24.48 -19.16 -6.21
C PRO A 181 -24.28 -20.68 -6.40
N PRO A 182 -23.39 -21.30 -5.60
CA PRO A 182 -23.02 -22.67 -5.84
C PRO A 182 -24.23 -23.60 -5.61
N PRO A 183 -24.57 -24.49 -6.56
CA PRO A 183 -25.73 -25.37 -6.51
C PRO A 183 -25.59 -26.44 -5.43
N ASN A 184 -24.35 -26.66 -4.96
CA ASN A 184 -24.04 -27.57 -3.88
C ASN A 184 -22.99 -26.97 -2.93
N HIS A 185 -22.89 -27.63 -1.78
CA HIS A 185 -22.00 -27.26 -0.69
C HIS A 185 -20.67 -28.04 -0.73
N GLN A 186 -20.37 -28.77 -1.80
CA GLN A 186 -19.19 -29.62 -1.89
C GLN A 186 -17.95 -28.84 -2.36
N ALA A 187 -16.81 -29.23 -1.83
CA ALA A 187 -15.49 -28.77 -2.27
C ALA A 187 -14.50 -29.94 -2.19
N TRP A 188 -13.33 -29.78 -2.77
CA TRP A 188 -12.29 -30.79 -2.81
C TRP A 188 -11.01 -30.25 -2.18
N TRP A 189 -10.23 -31.16 -1.63
CA TRP A 189 -9.08 -30.81 -0.82
C TRP A 189 -7.88 -31.69 -1.15
N ARG A 190 -6.75 -31.06 -1.46
CA ARG A 190 -5.44 -31.71 -1.56
C ARG A 190 -4.66 -31.50 -0.27
N GLY A 191 -4.23 -32.59 0.36
CA GLY A 191 -3.58 -32.62 1.65
C GLY A 191 -4.23 -33.62 2.60
N SER A 192 -3.67 -33.77 3.79
CA SER A 192 -4.28 -34.54 4.87
C SER A 192 -5.54 -33.87 5.41
N ARG A 193 -6.39 -34.63 6.10
CA ARG A 193 -7.67 -34.12 6.62
C ARG A 193 -7.44 -33.09 7.73
N PRO A 194 -7.96 -31.86 7.62
CA PRO A 194 -7.75 -30.82 8.62
C PRO A 194 -8.35 -31.13 9.98
N CYS A 195 -7.62 -30.77 11.04
CA CYS A 195 -7.99 -30.95 12.43
C CYS A 195 -7.99 -29.61 13.20
N ASP A 196 -8.63 -29.63 14.37
CA ASP A 196 -8.53 -28.59 15.38
C ASP A 196 -7.26 -28.76 16.24
N GLN A 197 -7.04 -27.83 17.17
CA GLN A 197 -5.88 -27.83 18.07
C GLN A 197 -5.83 -29.03 19.03
N GLN A 198 -6.92 -29.80 19.16
CA GLN A 198 -6.98 -31.02 19.95
C GLN A 198 -6.82 -32.28 19.08
N GLY A 199 -6.48 -32.12 17.79
CA GLY A 199 -6.30 -33.23 16.85
C GLY A 199 -7.61 -33.86 16.37
N ARG A 200 -8.76 -33.22 16.65
CA ARG A 200 -10.07 -33.71 16.19
C ARG A 200 -10.32 -33.17 14.79
N GLU A 201 -10.81 -34.02 13.90
CA GLU A 201 -11.15 -33.59 12.54
C GLU A 201 -12.16 -32.44 12.55
N LEU A 202 -11.91 -31.44 11.71
CA LEU A 202 -12.85 -30.34 11.53
C LEU A 202 -14.20 -30.86 11.02
N ARG A 203 -15.28 -30.15 11.33
CA ARG A 203 -16.65 -30.49 10.90
C ARG A 203 -16.89 -30.18 9.42
N LEU A 204 -16.05 -30.75 8.58
CA LEU A 204 -16.15 -30.77 7.13
C LEU A 204 -16.67 -32.17 6.77
N GLY A 205 -17.95 -32.29 6.40
CA GLY A 205 -18.51 -33.57 5.95
C GLY A 205 -17.77 -34.13 4.74
N GLY A 206 -18.15 -35.30 4.23
CA GLY A 206 -17.40 -35.96 3.14
C GLY A 206 -16.20 -36.77 3.65
N GLY A 207 -15.41 -37.32 2.74
CA GLY A 207 -14.36 -38.29 3.06
C GLY A 207 -13.32 -38.43 1.94
N ALA A 208 -12.46 -39.45 2.06
CA ALA A 208 -11.42 -39.74 1.07
C ALA A 208 -12.04 -39.92 -0.32
N HIS A 209 -11.65 -39.05 -1.25
CA HIS A 209 -12.20 -39.01 -2.59
C HIS A 209 -11.26 -38.25 -3.52
N ASN A 210 -10.63 -38.98 -4.44
CA ASN A 210 -9.68 -38.39 -5.35
C ASN A 210 -10.36 -37.83 -6.58
N VAL A 211 -10.12 -36.55 -6.86
CA VAL A 211 -10.55 -35.88 -8.09
C VAL A 211 -9.34 -35.25 -8.76
N THR A 212 -9.18 -35.54 -10.05
CA THR A 212 -8.18 -34.91 -10.90
C THR A 212 -8.75 -33.59 -11.41
N VAL A 213 -8.30 -32.46 -10.86
CA VAL A 213 -8.64 -31.12 -11.33
C VAL A 213 -7.81 -30.78 -12.58
N THR A 214 -6.51 -31.04 -12.50
CA THR A 214 -5.56 -31.04 -13.62
C THR A 214 -4.58 -32.21 -13.46
N PRO A 215 -3.75 -32.56 -14.46
CA PRO A 215 -2.72 -33.59 -14.30
C PRO A 215 -1.78 -33.36 -13.10
N ASP A 216 -1.53 -32.09 -12.75
CA ASP A 216 -0.63 -31.69 -11.65
C ASP A 216 -1.38 -31.40 -10.33
N LEU A 217 -2.72 -31.48 -10.33
CA LEU A 217 -3.59 -31.21 -9.18
C LEU A 217 -4.62 -32.33 -9.00
N VAL A 218 -4.26 -33.32 -8.18
CA VAL A 218 -5.16 -34.39 -7.72
C VAL A 218 -5.48 -34.17 -6.24
N THR A 219 -6.76 -34.10 -5.91
CA THR A 219 -7.24 -33.92 -4.53
C THR A 219 -7.32 -35.26 -3.80
N ASP A 220 -7.33 -35.24 -2.48
CA ASP A 220 -7.36 -36.43 -1.61
C ASP A 220 -8.73 -36.62 -0.92
N PHE A 221 -9.45 -35.53 -0.66
CA PHE A 221 -10.71 -35.53 0.07
C PHE A 221 -11.79 -34.72 -0.64
N SER A 222 -13.03 -35.16 -0.43
CA SER A 222 -14.24 -34.36 -0.64
C SER A 222 -14.68 -33.77 0.69
N PHE A 223 -15.05 -32.49 0.68
CA PHE A 223 -15.67 -31.79 1.79
C PHE A 223 -17.11 -31.38 1.50
N SER A 224 -17.91 -31.30 2.56
CA SER A 224 -19.32 -30.93 2.52
C SER A 224 -19.66 -30.13 3.78
N TYR A 225 -19.77 -28.80 3.66
CA TYR A 225 -20.10 -27.89 4.77
C TYR A 225 -21.49 -27.30 4.56
N LYS A 226 -22.44 -27.65 5.43
CA LYS A 226 -23.83 -27.21 5.31
C LYS A 226 -24.07 -26.00 6.21
N LEU A 227 -24.59 -24.92 5.65
CA LEU A 227 -25.00 -23.75 6.42
C LEU A 227 -26.38 -23.97 7.02
N HIS A 228 -26.59 -23.40 8.21
CA HIS A 228 -27.87 -23.38 8.89
C HIS A 228 -28.35 -21.93 9.05
N ASP A 229 -29.66 -21.72 9.02
CA ASP A 229 -30.29 -20.43 9.35
C ASP A 229 -30.46 -20.25 10.87
N GLU A 230 -31.04 -19.12 11.29
CA GLU A 230 -31.27 -18.78 12.70
C GLU A 230 -32.18 -19.79 13.43
N ASN A 231 -33.00 -20.54 12.69
CA ASN A 231 -33.89 -21.58 13.22
C ASN A 231 -33.24 -22.96 13.19
N GLY A 232 -31.97 -23.07 12.78
CA GLY A 232 -31.23 -24.32 12.67
C GLY A 232 -31.59 -25.15 11.43
N ALA A 233 -32.40 -24.64 10.51
CA ALA A 233 -32.71 -25.31 9.25
C ALA A 233 -31.59 -25.11 8.22
N MET A 234 -31.38 -26.09 7.34
CA MET A 234 -30.33 -26.00 6.32
C MET A 234 -30.67 -24.90 5.31
N ARG A 235 -29.69 -24.04 5.01
CA ARG A 235 -29.80 -23.00 3.98
C ARG A 235 -28.74 -23.15 2.90
N ALA A 236 -29.05 -22.66 1.71
CA ALA A 236 -28.08 -22.55 0.62
C ALA A 236 -27.05 -21.43 0.89
N TYR A 237 -25.93 -21.52 0.17
CA TYR A 237 -25.00 -20.41 0.02
C TYR A 237 -25.65 -19.32 -0.83
N ARG A 238 -25.50 -18.06 -0.42
CA ARG A 238 -26.02 -16.88 -1.11
C ARG A 238 -25.15 -16.48 -2.29
N SER A 239 -23.86 -16.78 -2.22
CA SER A 239 -22.88 -16.51 -3.26
C SER A 239 -21.73 -17.52 -3.19
N PHE A 240 -20.94 -17.59 -4.26
CA PHE A 240 -19.72 -18.39 -4.27
C PHE A 240 -18.67 -17.83 -3.30
N GLU A 241 -18.61 -16.51 -3.13
CA GLU A 241 -17.77 -15.85 -2.12
C GLU A 241 -18.09 -16.31 -0.69
N GLU A 242 -19.38 -16.43 -0.32
CA GLU A 242 -19.77 -16.95 1.01
C GLU A 242 -19.24 -18.37 1.23
N LYS A 243 -19.27 -19.20 0.17
CA LYS A 243 -18.74 -20.57 0.20
C LYS A 243 -17.23 -20.56 0.41
N VAL A 244 -16.48 -19.79 -0.39
CA VAL A 244 -15.03 -19.64 -0.24
C VAL A 244 -14.69 -19.22 1.19
N GLN A 245 -15.25 -18.11 1.66
CA GLN A 245 -14.93 -17.56 2.99
C GLN A 245 -15.25 -18.56 4.11
N THR A 246 -16.41 -19.23 4.05
CA THR A 246 -16.79 -20.25 5.03
C THR A 246 -15.74 -21.36 5.13
N TYR A 247 -15.31 -21.89 3.98
CA TYR A 247 -14.32 -22.97 3.95
C TYR A 247 -12.95 -22.50 4.41
N LEU A 248 -12.47 -21.36 3.90
CA LEU A 248 -11.16 -20.82 4.24
C LEU A 248 -11.05 -20.48 5.73
N ASP A 249 -12.06 -19.84 6.31
CA ASP A 249 -12.08 -19.52 7.75
C ASP A 249 -12.10 -20.79 8.59
N THR A 250 -12.91 -21.78 8.21
CA THR A 250 -13.00 -23.04 8.94
C THR A 250 -11.67 -23.79 8.93
N ILE A 251 -11.04 -23.90 7.75
CA ILE A 251 -9.81 -24.69 7.57
C ILE A 251 -8.60 -23.99 8.21
N THR A 252 -8.49 -22.67 8.05
CA THR A 252 -7.25 -21.95 8.39
C THR A 252 -7.20 -21.45 9.84
N ALA A 253 -8.36 -21.14 10.45
CA ALA A 253 -8.41 -20.56 11.79
C ALA A 253 -7.68 -21.39 12.89
N PRO A 254 -7.81 -22.73 12.96
CA PRO A 254 -7.08 -23.51 13.96
C PRO A 254 -5.56 -23.39 13.84
N ALA A 255 -5.06 -23.42 12.60
CA ALA A 255 -3.63 -23.32 12.32
C ALA A 255 -3.09 -21.92 12.62
N MET A 256 -3.80 -20.88 12.19
CA MET A 256 -3.41 -19.48 12.48
C MET A 256 -3.43 -19.16 13.97
N THR A 257 -4.31 -19.81 14.74
CA THR A 257 -4.35 -19.67 16.20
C THR A 257 -3.18 -20.39 16.86
N ALA A 258 -2.81 -21.59 16.39
CA ALA A 258 -1.70 -22.37 16.95
C ALA A 258 -0.31 -21.85 16.50
N TYR A 259 -0.24 -21.27 15.30
CA TYR A 259 0.97 -20.77 14.66
C TYR A 259 0.76 -19.31 14.23
N PRO A 260 1.09 -18.32 15.09
CA PRO A 260 0.81 -16.91 14.82
C PRO A 260 1.49 -16.31 13.58
N GLN A 261 2.50 -17.00 13.03
CA GLN A 261 3.20 -16.60 11.81
C GLN A 261 2.62 -17.26 10.55
N ALA A 262 1.67 -18.20 10.69
CA ALA A 262 1.02 -18.84 9.56
C ALA A 262 0.04 -17.86 8.91
N THR A 263 0.02 -17.82 7.58
CA THR A 263 -0.87 -16.97 6.80
C THR A 263 -1.41 -17.72 5.60
N PRO A 264 -2.70 -17.55 5.24
CA PRO A 264 -3.25 -18.07 3.99
C PRO A 264 -2.86 -17.23 2.76
N LEU A 265 -2.24 -16.06 2.98
CA LEU A 265 -1.94 -15.07 1.94
C LEU A 265 -0.60 -15.37 1.23
N ARG A 266 -0.48 -16.58 0.68
CA ARG A 266 0.74 -17.04 -0.01
C ARG A 266 1.00 -16.35 -1.35
N GLY A 267 -0.02 -15.75 -1.96
CA GLY A 267 0.12 -14.97 -3.19
C GLY A 267 1.10 -13.81 -3.02
N ILE A 268 1.17 -13.21 -1.83
CA ILE A 268 2.14 -12.16 -1.50
C ILE A 268 3.57 -12.69 -1.64
N ALA A 269 3.87 -13.84 -1.04
CA ALA A 269 5.21 -14.42 -1.07
C ALA A 269 5.63 -14.85 -2.50
N VAL A 270 4.70 -15.39 -3.28
CA VAL A 270 4.96 -15.76 -4.68
C VAL A 270 5.22 -14.51 -5.54
N LYS A 271 4.36 -13.48 -5.43
CA LYS A 271 4.55 -12.20 -6.12
C LYS A 271 5.86 -11.52 -5.69
N ALA A 272 6.20 -11.58 -4.40
CA ALA A 272 7.47 -11.08 -3.87
C ALA A 272 8.70 -11.89 -4.34
N ALA A 273 8.58 -13.19 -4.59
CA ALA A 273 9.66 -13.97 -5.19
C ALA A 273 9.84 -13.62 -6.67
N ALA A 274 8.75 -13.40 -7.41
CA ALA A 274 8.78 -13.08 -8.83
C ALA A 274 9.44 -11.72 -9.15
N GLN A 275 9.40 -10.75 -8.24
CA GLN A 275 10.04 -9.43 -8.42
C GLN A 275 11.58 -9.47 -8.38
N ASN A 276 12.21 -10.63 -8.13
CA ASN A 276 13.68 -10.79 -8.02
C ASN A 276 14.30 -9.70 -7.14
N SER A 277 13.75 -9.54 -5.93
CA SER A 277 14.13 -8.51 -4.96
C SER A 277 14.20 -9.16 -3.58
N PRO A 278 15.11 -8.72 -2.69
CA PRO A 278 15.15 -9.24 -1.32
C PRO A 278 13.94 -8.86 -0.45
N LEU A 279 13.09 -7.94 -0.91
CA LEU A 279 11.85 -7.61 -0.22
C LEU A 279 10.90 -8.81 -0.13
N ARG A 280 10.35 -9.04 1.06
CA ARG A 280 9.35 -10.08 1.35
C ARG A 280 7.94 -9.72 0.87
N PHE A 281 7.74 -8.45 0.53
CA PHE A 281 6.49 -7.92 0.00
C PHE A 281 6.72 -7.33 -1.39
N PRO A 282 5.73 -7.42 -2.30
CA PRO A 282 5.79 -6.75 -3.58
C PRO A 282 5.69 -5.23 -3.41
N ASP A 283 6.52 -4.47 -4.13
CA ASP A 283 6.39 -3.02 -4.20
C ASP A 283 5.24 -2.62 -5.15
N THR A 284 4.02 -2.71 -4.62
CA THR A 284 2.80 -2.38 -5.35
C THR A 284 2.58 -0.87 -5.49
N MET A 285 3.21 -0.06 -4.63
CA MET A 285 3.11 1.40 -4.73
C MET A 285 3.89 1.93 -5.93
N SER A 286 5.11 1.47 -6.12
CA SER A 286 5.89 1.93 -7.28
C SER A 286 5.25 1.52 -8.61
N SER A 287 4.63 0.34 -8.67
CA SER A 287 3.90 -0.11 -9.86
C SER A 287 2.61 0.66 -10.09
N ARG A 288 1.84 0.94 -9.04
CA ARG A 288 0.61 1.75 -9.14
C ARG A 288 0.85 3.14 -9.71
N TYR A 289 1.99 3.76 -9.38
CA TYR A 289 2.32 5.12 -9.82
C TYR A 289 3.37 5.17 -10.94
N HIS A 290 3.72 4.02 -11.53
CA HIS A 290 4.69 3.91 -12.62
C HIS A 290 6.08 4.51 -12.30
N ILE A 291 6.54 4.37 -11.04
CA ILE A 291 7.85 4.83 -10.56
C ILE A 291 8.82 3.67 -10.25
N ASN A 292 8.59 2.51 -10.87
CA ASN A 292 9.48 1.34 -10.68
C ASN A 292 10.91 1.59 -11.13
N ASP A 293 11.11 2.50 -12.08
CA ASP A 293 12.42 2.95 -12.54
C ASP A 293 13.23 3.60 -11.41
N LEU A 294 12.62 4.47 -10.60
CA LEU A 294 13.26 5.09 -9.44
C LEU A 294 13.60 4.05 -8.36
N SER A 295 12.64 3.19 -8.01
CA SER A 295 12.85 2.14 -7.00
C SER A 295 13.88 1.10 -7.45
N ALA A 296 14.02 0.87 -8.76
CA ALA A 296 15.02 -0.02 -9.33
C ALA A 296 16.46 0.50 -9.23
N LEU A 297 16.69 1.80 -9.01
CA LEU A 297 18.04 2.37 -8.83
C LEU A 297 18.82 1.74 -7.66
N LEU A 298 18.10 1.20 -6.66
CA LEU A 298 18.69 0.52 -5.51
C LEU A 298 18.92 -0.98 -5.74
N ARG A 299 18.45 -1.57 -6.84
CA ARG A 299 18.63 -3.00 -7.12
C ARG A 299 20.10 -3.31 -7.36
N GLY A 300 20.56 -4.43 -6.81
CA GLY A 300 21.96 -4.87 -6.89
C GLY A 300 22.93 -4.05 -6.03
N LYS A 301 22.44 -3.02 -5.31
CA LYS A 301 23.27 -2.19 -4.43
C LYS A 301 23.42 -2.84 -3.07
N LYS A 302 24.62 -2.73 -2.51
CA LYS A 302 25.00 -3.28 -1.20
C LYS A 302 25.38 -2.14 -0.28
N VAL A 303 24.85 -2.13 0.93
CA VAL A 303 25.16 -1.09 1.92
C VAL A 303 25.64 -1.71 3.22
N ALA A 304 26.47 -0.96 3.95
CA ALA A 304 26.89 -1.29 5.30
C ALA A 304 26.41 -0.21 6.28
N ILE A 305 25.91 -0.64 7.44
CA ILE A 305 25.60 0.24 8.57
C ILE A 305 26.58 -0.10 9.70
N ILE A 306 27.40 0.87 10.10
CA ILE A 306 28.40 0.70 11.14
C ILE A 306 27.93 1.40 12.42
N GLY A 307 27.70 0.60 13.46
CA GLY A 307 27.07 1.02 14.71
C GLY A 307 25.55 0.93 14.62
N LEU A 308 24.94 0.08 15.46
CA LEU A 308 23.51 -0.19 15.54
C LEU A 308 22.94 0.35 16.85
N GLY A 309 23.46 1.50 17.30
CA GLY A 309 22.86 2.32 18.36
C GLY A 309 21.55 2.98 17.91
N GLY A 310 21.18 4.10 18.53
CA GLY A 310 19.93 4.79 18.20
C GLY A 310 19.82 5.11 16.71
N THR A 311 20.74 5.90 16.16
CA THR A 311 20.69 6.32 14.74
C THR A 311 20.80 5.15 13.76
N GLY A 312 21.80 4.28 13.91
CA GLY A 312 21.99 3.16 12.98
C GLY A 312 20.82 2.19 12.91
N SER A 313 20.12 1.97 14.04
CA SER A 313 18.92 1.14 14.05
C SER A 313 17.74 1.76 13.29
N TYR A 314 17.57 3.08 13.32
CA TYR A 314 16.58 3.78 12.49
C TYR A 314 16.99 3.83 11.01
N ILE A 315 18.29 3.89 10.69
CA ILE A 315 18.76 3.74 9.30
C ILE A 315 18.30 2.38 8.76
N LEU A 316 18.50 1.30 9.52
CA LEU A 316 18.00 -0.02 9.15
C LEU A 316 16.47 -0.04 8.98
N ASP A 317 15.71 0.60 9.88
CA ASP A 317 14.24 0.68 9.76
C ASP A 317 13.81 1.24 8.40
N PHE A 318 14.46 2.31 7.95
CA PHE A 318 14.17 2.90 6.64
C PHE A 318 14.64 2.04 5.47
N LEU A 319 15.84 1.46 5.55
CA LEU A 319 16.45 0.72 4.44
C LEU A 319 15.85 -0.67 4.23
N ALA A 320 15.34 -1.32 5.28
CA ALA A 320 14.70 -2.64 5.20
C ALA A 320 13.47 -2.67 4.27
N ARG A 321 12.93 -1.51 3.87
CA ARG A 321 11.78 -1.39 2.97
C ARG A 321 12.19 -1.00 1.54
N THR A 322 13.45 -1.21 1.16
CA THR A 322 14.01 -0.86 -0.16
C THR A 322 14.49 -2.09 -0.94
N HIS A 323 14.77 -1.93 -2.24
CA HIS A 323 15.23 -3.01 -3.12
C HIS A 323 16.75 -3.33 -3.03
N LEU A 324 17.43 -2.89 -1.97
CA LEU A 324 18.85 -3.16 -1.76
C LEU A 324 19.13 -4.68 -1.82
N GLU A 325 20.23 -5.08 -2.45
CA GLU A 325 20.62 -6.50 -2.50
C GLU A 325 21.05 -6.99 -1.13
N LYS A 326 21.87 -6.18 -0.44
CA LYS A 326 22.45 -6.52 0.86
C LYS A 326 22.46 -5.30 1.79
N ILE A 327 22.09 -5.51 3.04
CA ILE A 327 22.23 -4.55 4.15
C ILE A 327 23.05 -5.22 5.25
N ALA A 328 24.35 -4.94 5.32
CA ALA A 328 25.22 -5.50 6.35
C ALA A 328 25.22 -4.63 7.62
N LEU A 329 25.11 -5.26 8.79
CA LEU A 329 25.02 -4.62 10.09
C LEU A 329 26.30 -4.90 10.88
N PHE A 330 27.12 -3.89 11.13
CA PHE A 330 28.36 -4.03 11.91
C PHE A 330 28.21 -3.41 13.30
N ASP A 331 28.08 -4.23 14.34
CA ASP A 331 28.08 -3.81 15.75
C ASP A 331 28.36 -5.03 16.66
N ASP A 332 29.22 -4.86 17.66
CA ASP A 332 29.63 -5.93 18.60
C ASP A 332 28.89 -5.89 19.95
N ASP A 333 28.03 -4.90 20.17
CA ASP A 333 27.31 -4.72 21.42
C ASP A 333 26.07 -5.62 21.52
N LYS A 334 25.65 -5.79 22.77
CA LYS A 334 24.37 -6.39 23.14
C LYS A 334 23.31 -5.32 23.38
N VAL A 335 22.05 -5.71 23.26
CA VAL A 335 20.92 -4.89 23.70
C VAL A 335 20.90 -4.85 25.23
N HIS A 336 20.90 -3.66 25.80
CA HIS A 336 20.80 -3.41 27.23
C HIS A 336 19.47 -2.71 27.56
N VAL A 337 19.05 -2.76 28.82
CA VAL A 337 17.80 -2.12 29.29
C VAL A 337 17.77 -0.63 28.96
N HIS A 338 18.91 0.07 29.03
CA HIS A 338 18.98 1.50 28.72
C HIS A 338 19.13 1.80 27.22
N THR A 339 19.55 0.83 26.39
CA THR A 339 19.69 1.04 24.93
C THR A 339 18.46 0.65 24.15
N ILE A 340 17.60 -0.24 24.68
CA ILE A 340 16.37 -0.69 23.99
C ILE A 340 15.39 0.46 23.71
N PHE A 341 15.38 1.49 24.58
CA PHE A 341 14.55 2.68 24.40
C PHE A 341 14.96 3.54 23.20
N ARG A 342 16.15 3.30 22.62
CA ARG A 342 16.65 4.02 21.45
C ARG A 342 16.47 3.28 20.12
N LEU A 343 15.97 2.05 20.16
CA LEU A 343 15.70 1.26 18.96
C LEU A 343 14.30 1.57 18.40
N PRO A 344 14.07 1.41 17.09
CA PRO A 344 12.75 1.51 16.49
C PRO A 344 11.82 0.41 17.02
N GLY A 345 10.69 0.83 17.60
CA GLY A 345 9.66 -0.08 18.10
C GLY A 345 10.09 -0.92 19.31
N PHE A 346 9.28 -1.92 19.65
CA PHE A 346 9.56 -2.86 20.73
C PHE A 346 9.92 -4.24 20.18
N ILE A 347 11.11 -4.73 20.53
CA ILE A 347 11.57 -6.06 20.13
C ILE A 347 11.54 -7.00 21.33
N ALA A 348 10.59 -7.93 21.32
CA ALA A 348 10.42 -8.89 22.39
C ALA A 348 11.69 -9.74 22.60
N GLN A 349 12.06 -9.97 23.87
CA GLN A 349 13.21 -10.80 24.25
C GLN A 349 14.56 -10.36 23.63
N ALA A 350 14.74 -9.05 23.40
CA ALA A 350 15.98 -8.51 22.84
C ALA A 350 17.14 -8.40 23.85
N ILE A 351 16.83 -8.10 25.12
CA ILE A 351 17.82 -7.80 26.15
C ILE A 351 18.84 -8.95 26.31
N GLY A 352 20.13 -8.61 26.29
CA GLY A 352 21.25 -9.54 26.44
C GLY A 352 21.69 -10.25 25.16
N LYS A 353 20.95 -10.09 24.06
CA LYS A 353 21.34 -10.61 22.73
C LYS A 353 22.12 -9.56 21.93
N LEU A 354 22.87 -10.01 20.93
CA LEU A 354 23.62 -9.12 20.03
C LEU A 354 22.65 -8.22 19.25
N LYS A 355 22.95 -6.92 19.18
CA LYS A 355 22.08 -5.95 18.48
C LYS A 355 21.86 -6.35 17.02
N VAL A 356 22.93 -6.73 16.33
CA VAL A 356 22.88 -7.13 14.92
C VAL A 356 21.96 -8.32 14.68
N GLU A 357 21.98 -9.34 15.56
CA GLU A 357 21.13 -10.52 15.42
C GLU A 357 19.66 -10.22 15.72
N VAL A 358 19.42 -9.42 16.76
CA VAL A 358 18.06 -9.00 17.16
C VAL A 358 17.40 -8.19 16.05
N LEU A 359 18.13 -7.20 15.52
CA LEU A 359 17.64 -6.33 14.45
C LEU A 359 17.50 -7.08 13.13
N ALA A 360 18.48 -7.91 12.74
CA ALA A 360 18.37 -8.71 11.52
C ALA A 360 17.15 -9.63 11.56
N ARG A 361 16.92 -10.32 12.69
CA ARG A 361 15.72 -11.15 12.85
C ARG A 361 14.43 -10.31 12.82
N HIS A 362 14.44 -9.14 13.44
CA HIS A 362 13.25 -8.28 13.46
C HIS A 362 12.89 -7.76 12.07
N TYR A 363 13.87 -7.49 11.22
CA TYR A 363 13.64 -6.94 9.87
C TYR A 363 13.68 -7.99 8.74
N ASP A 364 14.02 -9.26 9.00
CA ASP A 364 13.95 -10.35 8.00
C ASP A 364 12.53 -10.54 7.43
N GLN A 365 11.51 -10.22 8.23
CA GLN A 365 10.11 -10.19 7.78
C GLN A 365 9.85 -9.16 6.67
N TRP A 366 10.69 -8.13 6.55
CA TRP A 366 10.64 -7.14 5.47
C TRP A 366 11.64 -7.45 4.36
N HIS A 367 12.85 -7.90 4.72
CA HIS A 367 13.99 -7.93 3.80
C HIS A 367 14.91 -9.12 4.07
N ALA A 368 15.03 -10.02 3.08
CA ALA A 368 15.86 -11.22 3.17
C ALA A 368 17.38 -10.96 3.09
N GLY A 369 17.78 -9.80 2.58
CA GLY A 369 19.19 -9.43 2.36
C GLY A 369 19.92 -8.80 3.55
N ILE A 370 19.42 -8.95 4.78
CA ILE A 370 20.05 -8.36 5.96
C ILE A 370 21.12 -9.32 6.52
N GLU A 371 22.36 -8.86 6.62
CA GLU A 371 23.49 -9.65 7.11
C GLU A 371 24.00 -9.13 8.47
N PRO A 372 23.81 -9.87 9.57
CA PRO A 372 24.37 -9.49 10.85
C PRO A 372 25.87 -9.81 10.92
N VAL A 373 26.68 -8.80 11.22
CA VAL A 373 28.13 -8.93 11.45
C VAL A 373 28.44 -8.47 12.88
N ALA A 374 28.60 -9.43 13.78
CA ALA A 374 28.83 -9.19 15.21
C ALA A 374 30.29 -8.80 15.51
N GLU A 375 30.82 -7.83 14.77
CA GLU A 375 32.20 -7.36 14.87
C GLU A 375 32.23 -5.83 14.84
N ARG A 376 33.15 -5.27 15.62
CA ARG A 376 33.56 -3.87 15.47
C ARG A 376 34.44 -3.74 14.24
N VAL A 377 34.27 -2.65 13.49
CA VAL A 377 35.19 -2.34 12.40
C VAL A 377 36.47 -1.72 12.97
N THR A 378 37.61 -2.29 12.59
CA THR A 378 38.96 -1.92 13.03
C THR A 378 39.89 -1.83 11.82
N SER A 379 41.15 -1.42 12.04
CA SER A 379 42.13 -1.30 10.96
C SER A 379 42.39 -2.64 10.25
N GLU A 380 42.18 -3.75 10.94
CA GLU A 380 42.41 -5.11 10.47
C GLU A 380 41.30 -5.61 9.54
N ASN A 381 40.06 -5.14 9.70
CA ASN A 381 38.90 -5.64 8.95
C ASN A 381 38.19 -4.56 8.11
N VAL A 382 38.57 -3.28 8.19
CA VAL A 382 37.96 -2.17 7.42
C VAL A 382 37.96 -2.42 5.91
N ALA A 383 38.92 -3.21 5.41
CA ALA A 383 38.97 -3.63 4.01
C ALA A 383 37.75 -4.42 3.52
N ARG A 384 36.98 -5.03 4.43
CA ARG A 384 35.68 -5.66 4.10
C ARG A 384 34.69 -4.66 3.51
N LEU A 385 34.82 -3.37 3.85
CA LEU A 385 33.90 -2.35 3.39
C LEU A 385 33.98 -2.09 1.87
N LYS A 386 35.00 -2.61 1.15
CA LYS A 386 35.12 -2.49 -0.31
C LYS A 386 34.00 -3.19 -1.09
N GLU A 387 33.28 -4.13 -0.48
CA GLU A 387 32.20 -4.85 -1.16
C GLU A 387 30.89 -4.04 -1.26
N PHE A 388 30.79 -2.91 -0.56
CA PHE A 388 29.58 -2.12 -0.47
C PHE A 388 29.64 -0.89 -1.39
N ASP A 389 28.48 -0.56 -1.96
CA ASP A 389 28.28 0.63 -2.78
C ASP A 389 28.09 1.90 -1.94
N PHE A 390 27.73 1.77 -0.66
CA PHE A 390 27.54 2.91 0.24
C PHE A 390 27.66 2.51 1.71
N VAL A 391 28.24 3.37 2.55
CA VAL A 391 28.44 3.10 3.98
C VAL A 391 27.80 4.16 4.86
N PHE A 392 27.00 3.74 5.84
CA PHE A 392 26.49 4.58 6.91
C PHE A 392 27.38 4.44 8.14
N VAL A 393 28.01 5.55 8.56
CA VAL A 393 28.87 5.60 9.74
C VAL A 393 28.06 6.22 10.88
N SER A 394 27.60 5.39 11.81
CA SER A 394 26.78 5.79 12.97
C SER A 394 27.41 5.32 14.30
N VAL A 395 28.72 5.51 14.41
CA VAL A 395 29.52 5.21 15.61
C VAL A 395 29.58 6.42 16.55
N ASP A 396 29.67 6.16 17.85
CA ASP A 396 29.81 7.19 18.88
C ASP A 396 31.26 7.45 19.29
N ASP A 397 32.19 6.53 18.98
CA ASP A 397 33.62 6.68 19.24
C ASP A 397 34.35 7.48 18.14
N GLY A 398 34.98 8.58 18.53
CA GLY A 398 35.72 9.51 17.66
C GLY A 398 36.89 8.84 16.91
N PRO A 399 37.82 8.14 17.58
CA PRO A 399 38.89 7.40 16.90
C PRO A 399 38.38 6.39 15.86
N ALA A 400 37.36 5.60 16.19
CA ALA A 400 36.75 4.67 15.24
C ALA A 400 36.11 5.42 14.05
N ARG A 401 35.41 6.54 14.30
CA ARG A 401 34.84 7.39 13.25
C ARG A 401 35.91 7.86 12.26
N LEU A 402 37.01 8.41 12.75
CA LEU A 402 38.09 8.89 11.88
C LEU A 402 38.69 7.77 11.04
N LEU A 403 38.99 6.63 11.66
CA LEU A 403 39.52 5.47 10.93
C LEU A 403 38.62 5.08 9.75
N LEU A 404 37.31 5.04 9.99
CA LEU A 404 36.32 4.70 8.97
C LEU A 404 36.28 5.75 7.88
N VAL A 405 36.10 7.01 8.26
CA VAL A 405 35.90 8.12 7.33
C VAL A 405 37.15 8.37 6.48
N ASP A 406 38.34 8.34 7.08
CA ASP A 406 39.63 8.47 6.38
C ASP A 406 39.80 7.34 5.36
N TRP A 407 39.55 6.10 5.79
CA TRP A 407 39.72 4.94 4.93
C TRP A 407 38.72 4.92 3.77
N LEU A 408 37.44 5.22 4.04
CA LEU A 408 36.40 5.30 3.00
C LEU A 408 36.72 6.39 1.99
N SER A 409 37.12 7.58 2.47
CA SER A 409 37.54 8.71 1.64
C SER A 409 38.78 8.41 0.80
N ALA A 410 39.77 7.70 1.36
CA ALA A 410 40.97 7.30 0.65
C ALA A 410 40.71 6.24 -0.44
N ASN A 411 39.66 5.43 -0.29
CA ASN A 411 39.26 4.41 -1.27
C ASN A 411 38.14 4.89 -2.21
N GLY A 412 37.69 6.14 -2.09
CA GLY A 412 36.61 6.69 -2.94
C GLY A 412 35.25 6.04 -2.72
N LEU A 413 35.03 5.42 -1.56
CA LEU A 413 33.75 4.81 -1.22
C LEU A 413 32.81 5.89 -0.69
N PRO A 414 31.58 6.03 -1.23
CA PRO A 414 30.63 7.01 -0.74
C PRO A 414 30.08 6.57 0.62
N PHE A 415 29.96 7.53 1.53
CA PHE A 415 29.51 7.27 2.88
C PHE A 415 28.78 8.47 3.45
N VAL A 416 27.99 8.28 4.49
CA VAL A 416 27.47 9.37 5.32
C VAL A 416 27.82 9.10 6.79
N ASP A 417 28.48 10.06 7.42
CA ASP A 417 28.75 10.07 8.85
C ASP A 417 27.63 10.80 9.59
N CYS A 418 27.10 10.13 10.61
CA CYS A 418 26.05 10.65 11.46
C CYS A 418 26.65 11.05 12.81
N GLY A 419 26.39 12.28 13.24
CA GLY A 419 26.79 12.79 14.55
C GLY A 419 25.62 13.38 15.32
N MET A 420 25.71 13.35 16.65
CA MET A 420 24.77 14.01 17.53
C MET A 420 25.51 14.51 18.77
N GLY A 421 25.13 15.68 19.25
CA GLY A 421 25.61 16.20 20.53
C GLY A 421 24.45 16.76 21.34
N LEU A 422 24.42 16.45 22.63
CA LEU A 422 23.47 17.01 23.58
C LEU A 422 24.21 17.78 24.67
N ASN A 423 23.63 18.88 25.10
CA ASN A 423 24.09 19.70 26.20
C ASN A 423 22.94 19.95 27.17
N ARG A 424 23.20 19.75 28.45
CA ARG A 424 22.24 20.09 29.50
C ARG A 424 22.39 21.55 29.88
N SER A 425 21.32 22.31 29.72
CA SER A 425 21.18 23.67 30.23
C SER A 425 20.39 23.69 31.55
N THR A 426 20.22 24.87 32.14
CA THR A 426 19.39 25.07 33.34
C THR A 426 17.89 24.86 33.09
N VAL A 427 17.44 25.03 31.84
CA VAL A 427 16.01 24.98 31.47
C VAL A 427 15.61 23.72 30.69
N GLY A 428 16.58 22.89 30.30
CA GLY A 428 16.32 21.68 29.51
C GLY A 428 17.55 21.17 28.78
N LEU A 429 17.34 20.26 27.82
CA LEU A 429 18.36 19.80 26.89
C LEU A 429 18.34 20.65 25.64
N SER A 430 19.52 21.06 25.17
CA SER A 430 19.74 21.52 23.80
C SER A 430 20.65 20.53 23.09
N GLY A 431 20.62 20.50 21.77
CA GLY A 431 21.47 19.61 21.03
C GLY A 431 21.41 19.84 19.54
N PHE A 432 22.15 19.02 18.83
CA PHE A 432 22.16 19.04 17.39
C PHE A 432 22.27 17.62 16.85
N VAL A 433 21.75 17.42 15.64
CA VAL A 433 22.08 16.26 14.82
C VAL A 433 22.78 16.76 13.57
N ARG A 434 23.77 16.00 13.12
CA ARG A 434 24.54 16.33 11.94
C ARG A 434 24.71 15.12 11.05
N ILE A 435 24.76 15.39 9.76
CA ILE A 435 25.33 14.47 8.80
C ILE A 435 26.47 15.13 8.06
N THR A 436 27.47 14.36 7.67
CA THR A 436 28.63 14.83 6.92
C THR A 436 29.12 13.70 6.03
N GLY A 437 29.68 14.04 4.87
CA GLY A 437 30.19 13.02 3.97
C GLY A 437 29.12 12.46 3.03
N VAL A 438 29.56 12.28 1.79
CA VAL A 438 28.92 11.57 0.65
C VAL A 438 29.94 11.46 -0.48
N ASP A 439 30.91 12.38 -0.50
CA ASP A 439 32.04 12.46 -1.41
C ASP A 439 33.31 12.94 -0.68
N ARG A 440 34.44 12.88 -1.38
CA ARG A 440 35.76 13.26 -0.85
C ARG A 440 35.84 14.74 -0.43
N LYS A 441 35.19 15.63 -1.19
CA LYS A 441 35.16 17.06 -0.91
C LYS A 441 34.53 17.32 0.46
N ALA A 442 33.43 16.64 0.75
CA ALA A 442 32.74 16.78 2.02
C ALA A 442 33.59 16.38 3.24
N PHE A 443 34.43 15.35 3.10
CA PHE A 443 35.40 15.00 4.12
C PHE A 443 36.47 16.08 4.31
N ASP A 444 37.14 16.48 3.23
CA ASP A 444 38.28 17.41 3.29
C ASP A 444 37.87 18.78 3.91
N GLU A 445 36.63 19.22 3.68
CA GLU A 445 36.10 20.48 4.24
C GLU A 445 35.69 20.41 5.72
N ASN A 446 35.44 19.21 6.26
CA ASN A 446 34.85 19.05 7.60
C ASN A 446 35.73 18.31 8.60
N VAL A 447 36.79 17.64 8.17
CA VAL A 447 37.73 16.97 9.08
C VAL A 447 38.32 17.95 10.10
N SER A 448 38.41 17.52 11.37
CA SER A 448 38.87 18.35 12.51
C SER A 448 37.97 19.54 12.87
N THR A 449 36.78 19.67 12.27
CA THR A 449 35.78 20.66 12.69
C THR A 449 34.85 20.08 13.75
N VAL A 450 34.03 20.92 14.38
CA VAL A 450 32.87 20.50 15.20
C VAL A 450 31.93 19.56 14.44
N ARG A 451 31.92 19.65 13.10
CA ARG A 451 31.10 18.80 12.22
C ARG A 451 31.69 17.43 11.95
N LEU A 452 32.97 17.17 12.27
CA LEU A 452 33.56 15.84 12.24
C LEU A 452 34.66 15.75 13.31
N PRO A 453 34.28 15.62 14.59
CA PRO A 453 35.20 15.70 15.70
C PRO A 453 36.10 14.47 15.80
N VAL A 454 37.35 14.72 16.19
CA VAL A 454 38.42 13.72 16.31
C VAL A 454 38.49 13.05 17.69
N GLU A 455 37.91 13.68 18.71
CA GLU A 455 37.91 13.23 20.10
C GLU A 455 36.49 12.95 20.61
N ASN A 456 36.38 12.11 21.64
CA ASN A 456 35.13 11.85 22.34
C ASN A 456 34.69 13.06 23.18
N ALA A 457 33.38 13.30 23.27
CA ALA A 457 32.83 14.36 24.09
C ALA A 457 33.13 14.13 25.58
N LYS A 458 33.55 15.18 26.30
CA LYS A 458 34.03 15.07 27.69
C LYS A 458 32.94 14.73 28.72
N ASP A 459 31.68 15.14 28.48
CA ASP A 459 30.57 14.99 29.44
C ASP A 459 29.42 14.08 28.99
N ASP A 460 29.49 13.56 27.75
CA ASP A 460 28.58 12.58 27.11
C ASP A 460 27.12 12.55 27.64
N GLU A 461 26.43 13.70 27.61
CA GLU A 461 25.02 13.81 28.00
C GLU A 461 24.13 12.91 27.14
N TYR A 462 24.56 12.60 25.91
CA TYR A 462 23.89 11.66 25.02
C TYR A 462 23.74 10.26 25.64
N ARG A 463 24.80 9.70 26.24
CA ARG A 463 24.71 8.37 26.87
C ARG A 463 23.80 8.34 28.10
N LYS A 464 23.53 9.48 28.73
CA LYS A 464 22.70 9.60 29.94
C LYS A 464 21.19 9.64 29.65
N HIS A 465 20.78 9.86 28.39
CA HIS A 465 19.38 10.05 28.02
C HIS A 465 18.89 8.98 27.03
N ALA A 466 17.87 8.24 27.45
CA ALA A 466 17.29 7.15 26.67
C ALA A 466 16.09 7.59 25.81
N GLN A 467 15.51 8.77 26.08
CA GLN A 467 14.30 9.31 25.44
C GLN A 467 14.64 10.47 24.51
N ILE A 468 15.42 10.18 23.47
CA ILE A 468 15.86 11.14 22.44
C ILE A 468 15.73 10.53 21.04
N THR A 469 14.78 9.60 20.90
CA THR A 469 14.66 8.76 19.69
C THR A 469 14.26 9.57 18.48
N GLU A 470 13.53 10.66 18.67
CA GLU A 470 13.20 11.64 17.64
C GLU A 470 14.46 12.24 17.00
N LEU A 471 15.49 12.54 17.80
CA LEU A 471 16.77 13.03 17.27
C LEU A 471 17.54 11.91 16.58
N ASN A 472 17.51 10.68 17.12
CA ASN A 472 18.15 9.54 16.46
C ASN A 472 17.52 9.24 15.10
N ALA A 473 16.19 9.25 15.04
CA ALA A 473 15.39 9.03 13.83
C ALA A 473 15.56 10.18 12.83
N LEU A 474 15.62 11.44 13.29
CA LEU A 474 15.90 12.59 12.43
C LEU A 474 17.28 12.47 11.78
N ASN A 475 18.32 12.15 12.57
CA ASN A 475 19.66 11.95 12.05
C ASN A 475 19.71 10.81 11.00
N ALA A 476 19.02 9.69 11.29
CA ALA A 476 18.88 8.59 10.34
C ALA A 476 18.12 9.00 9.07
N THR A 477 17.08 9.81 9.19
CA THR A 477 16.29 10.34 8.07
C THR A 477 17.16 11.19 7.16
N MET A 478 17.91 12.15 7.74
CA MET A 478 18.84 12.99 6.99
C MET A 478 19.89 12.15 6.25
N ALA A 479 20.44 11.13 6.90
CA ALA A 479 21.42 10.22 6.30
C ALA A 479 20.84 9.40 5.14
N VAL A 480 19.62 8.84 5.30
CA VAL A 480 18.95 8.06 4.25
C VAL A 480 18.54 8.95 3.08
N ILE A 481 18.15 10.20 3.31
CA ILE A 481 17.91 11.17 2.24
C ILE A 481 19.19 11.40 1.43
N ARG A 482 20.35 11.61 2.09
CA ARG A 482 21.63 11.75 1.36
C ARG A 482 22.03 10.51 0.57
N PHE A 483 21.81 9.33 1.13
CA PHE A 483 22.01 8.08 0.42
C PHE A 483 21.12 7.98 -0.82
N LYS A 484 19.83 8.32 -0.70
CA LYS A 484 18.89 8.32 -1.84
C LYS A 484 19.26 9.36 -2.89
N GLN A 485 19.74 10.54 -2.48
CA GLN A 485 20.30 11.53 -3.39
C GLN A 485 21.54 11.02 -4.14
N HIS A 486 22.43 10.29 -3.47
CA HIS A 486 23.62 9.71 -4.09
C HIS A 486 23.25 8.74 -5.23
N PHE A 487 22.21 7.92 -5.05
CA PHE A 487 21.72 7.00 -6.08
C PHE A 487 20.69 7.62 -7.05
N GLY A 488 20.39 8.92 -6.93
CA GLY A 488 19.50 9.64 -7.86
C GLY A 488 18.01 9.39 -7.64
N LEU A 489 17.60 8.87 -6.48
CA LEU A 489 16.17 8.74 -6.13
C LEU A 489 15.57 10.09 -5.72
N PHE A 490 16.41 11.00 -5.22
CA PHE A 490 16.05 12.37 -4.91
C PHE A 490 17.02 13.30 -5.60
N ASP A 491 16.52 14.44 -6.07
CA ASP A 491 17.38 15.47 -6.63
C ASP A 491 18.30 16.06 -5.55
N ARG A 492 19.50 16.47 -5.98
CA ARG A 492 20.48 17.16 -5.16
C ARG A 492 20.87 18.47 -5.85
N GLU A 493 20.23 19.55 -5.43
CA GLU A 493 20.51 20.90 -5.94
C GLU A 493 21.76 21.53 -5.29
N ASP A 494 22.06 21.12 -4.05
CA ASP A 494 23.08 21.75 -3.22
C ASP A 494 24.35 20.88 -3.09
N ALA A 495 25.48 21.56 -3.23
CA ALA A 495 26.82 21.04 -3.05
C ALA A 495 27.26 21.01 -1.58
N ALA A 496 26.40 21.39 -0.61
CA ALA A 496 26.77 21.39 0.79
C ALA A 496 27.24 20.01 1.25
N THR A 497 28.28 20.09 2.07
CA THR A 497 29.12 18.96 2.49
C THR A 497 28.72 18.40 3.85
N SER A 498 27.92 19.16 4.59
CA SER A 498 27.42 18.83 5.92
C SER A 498 26.07 19.49 6.12
N TYR A 499 25.22 18.89 6.95
CA TYR A 499 23.97 19.50 7.41
C TYR A 499 23.87 19.34 8.91
N ILE A 500 23.47 20.41 9.61
CA ILE A 500 23.29 20.42 11.06
C ILE A 500 21.90 20.93 11.37
N PHE A 501 21.09 20.11 12.04
CA PHE A 501 19.87 20.58 12.67
C PHE A 501 20.14 20.88 14.14
N ASP A 502 19.83 22.11 14.57
CA ASP A 502 19.92 22.53 15.98
C ASP A 502 18.53 22.47 16.63
N SER A 503 18.41 21.74 17.74
CA SER A 503 17.13 21.51 18.40
C SER A 503 16.64 22.71 19.21
N ALA A 504 17.51 23.67 19.52
CA ALA A 504 17.18 24.87 20.28
C ALA A 504 16.71 26.01 19.36
N THR A 505 17.37 26.21 18.22
CA THR A 505 16.94 27.21 17.23
C THR A 505 15.90 26.67 16.25
N PHE A 506 15.85 25.34 16.08
CA PHE A 506 15.02 24.66 15.07
C PHE A 506 15.40 25.01 13.63
N GLU A 507 16.68 25.32 13.42
CA GLU A 507 17.26 25.69 12.11
C GLU A 507 18.10 24.53 11.55
N ILE A 508 18.25 24.52 10.22
CA ILE A 508 19.15 23.62 9.50
C ILE A 508 20.19 24.46 8.77
N ASP A 509 21.46 24.23 9.09
CA ASP A 509 22.64 24.86 8.50
C ASP A 509 23.44 23.92 7.60
#